data_AF-A0AAD3NYN4-F1
#
_entry.id   AF-A0AAD3NYN4-F1
#
_cell.length_a   1.000
_cell.length_b   1.000
_cell.length_c   1.000
_cell.angle_alpha   90.00
_cell.angle_beta   90.00
_cell.angle_gamma   90.00
#
_symmetry.space_group_name_H-M   'P 1'
#
loop_
_entity.id
_entity.type
_entity.pdbx_description
1 polymer ?
#
loop_
_entity_poly.entity_id
_entity_poly.type
_entity_poly.pdbx_seq_one_letter_code
_entity_poly.pdbx_strand_id
1 'polypeptide(L)'
;MDEMVISIGGRKHWLWRAVDANGGTLEFLVQSRRNARSARRFLKKLMKRWGNPRVPVTDKPRSYGVAIRELCPGVDHRRHKGLNNRCEASHRHTRRREKVMGRFRSARQAQRFLSVHDQTAALFRSKRHCLSAISYRHARADAFGLWADMTEALAA
;
A
#
# COMPACT_ATOMS: atom_id res chain seq x y z
N MET A 1 6.46 -5.59 -2.01
CA MET A 1 6.32 -5.04 -0.64
C MET A 1 7.54 -4.20 -0.36
N ASP A 2 7.32 -3.04 0.23
CA ASP A 2 8.39 -2.09 0.50
C ASP A 2 8.06 -1.23 1.71
N GLU A 3 9.04 -0.50 2.22
CA GLU A 3 8.87 0.49 3.25
C GLU A 3 9.32 1.88 2.80
N MET A 4 8.63 2.92 3.28
CA MET A 4 9.05 4.30 3.09
C MET A 4 9.06 5.05 4.42
N VAL A 5 9.97 6.03 4.50
CA VAL A 5 10.00 6.97 5.62
C VAL A 5 8.93 8.05 5.40
N ILE A 6 8.11 8.26 6.43
CA ILE A 6 7.16 9.38 6.57
C ILE A 6 7.48 10.19 7.82
N SER A 7 7.17 11.48 7.80
CA SER A 7 7.36 12.36 8.98
C SER A 7 6.03 12.54 9.70
N ILE A 8 6.02 12.23 11.00
CA ILE A 8 4.84 12.37 11.85
C ILE A 8 5.22 13.18 13.08
N GLY A 9 4.61 14.36 13.26
CA GLY A 9 4.93 15.25 14.38
C GLY A 9 6.43 15.58 14.47
N GLY A 10 7.11 15.72 13.33
CA GLY A 10 8.55 15.97 13.25
C GLY A 10 9.45 14.75 13.46
N ARG A 11 8.89 13.57 13.77
CA ARG A 11 9.65 12.34 13.99
C ARG A 11 9.57 11.41 12.78
N LYS A 12 10.64 10.64 12.55
CA LYS A 12 10.69 9.63 11.48
C LYS A 12 9.84 8.43 11.87
N HIS A 13 8.98 8.00 10.95
CA HIS A 13 8.21 6.77 11.01
C HIS A 13 8.39 5.97 9.73
N TRP A 14 8.06 4.68 9.78
CA TRP A 14 8.14 3.75 8.66
C TRP A 14 6.75 3.27 8.28
N LEU A 15 6.34 3.58 7.05
CA LEU A 15 5.16 3.03 6.41
C LEU A 15 5.58 1.80 5.60
N TRP A 16 5.12 0.64 6.04
CA TRP A 16 5.23 -0.64 5.35
C TRP A 16 4.02 -0.78 4.43
N ARG A 17 4.25 -1.20 3.18
CA ARG A 17 3.17 -1.37 2.20
C ARG A 17 3.39 -2.59 1.32
N ALA A 18 2.30 -3.30 1.05
CA ALA A 18 2.21 -4.38 0.09
C ALA A 18 1.20 -4.01 -1.00
N VAL A 19 1.56 -4.29 -2.24
CA VAL A 19 0.70 -4.15 -3.40
C VAL A 19 0.69 -5.46 -4.18
N ASP A 20 -0.40 -5.71 -4.90
CA ASP A 20 -0.50 -6.86 -5.80
C ASP A 20 0.24 -6.60 -7.14
N ALA A 21 0.20 -7.60 -8.03
CA ALA A 21 0.76 -7.50 -9.37
C ALA A 21 0.06 -6.44 -10.25
N ASN A 22 -1.13 -5.98 -9.86
CA ASN A 22 -1.89 -4.94 -10.54
C ASN A 22 -1.63 -3.53 -9.97
N GLY A 23 -0.88 -3.42 -8.87
CA GLY A 23 -0.60 -2.16 -8.18
C GLY A 23 -1.68 -1.75 -7.18
N GLY A 24 -2.67 -2.61 -6.92
CA GLY A 24 -3.65 -2.41 -5.86
C GLY A 24 -3.01 -2.63 -4.48
N THR A 25 -3.30 -1.74 -3.54
CA THR A 25 -2.77 -1.87 -2.16
C THR A 25 -3.45 -3.02 -1.44
N LEU A 26 -2.67 -4.00 -0.99
CA LEU A 26 -3.17 -5.15 -0.22
C LEU A 26 -3.17 -4.87 1.28
N GLU A 27 -2.10 -4.26 1.78
CA GLU A 27 -1.93 -4.01 3.21
C GLU A 27 -0.94 -2.86 3.46
N PHE A 28 -1.13 -2.14 4.57
CA PHE A 28 -0.20 -1.12 5.06
C PHE A 28 -0.07 -1.13 6.59
N LEU A 29 1.05 -0.64 7.10
CA LEU A 29 1.30 -0.50 8.54
C LEU A 29 2.27 0.65 8.78
N VAL A 30 1.96 1.58 9.69
CA VAL A 30 2.94 2.57 10.17
C VAL A 30 3.51 2.11 11.50
N GLN A 31 4.83 2.22 11.65
CA GLN A 31 5.57 1.91 12.87
C GLN A 31 6.58 3.01 13.15
N SER A 32 6.90 3.24 14.42
CA SER A 32 7.94 4.18 14.85
C SER A 32 9.36 3.61 14.71
N ARG A 33 9.53 2.34 14.33
CA ARG A 33 10.82 1.68 14.16
C ARG A 33 10.84 0.76 12.94
N ARG A 34 11.96 0.75 12.22
CA ARG A 34 12.29 -0.25 11.18
C ARG A 34 13.06 -1.40 11.82
N ASN A 35 12.37 -2.48 12.16
CA ASN A 35 12.99 -3.65 12.77
C ASN A 35 12.30 -4.94 12.30
N ALA A 36 12.91 -6.09 12.62
CA ALA A 36 12.36 -7.39 12.25
C ALA A 36 10.97 -7.64 12.84
N ARG A 37 10.69 -7.12 14.05
CA ARG A 37 9.38 -7.24 14.70
C ARG A 37 8.28 -6.52 13.91
N SER A 38 8.55 -5.32 13.40
CA SER A 38 7.59 -4.59 12.56
C SER A 38 7.39 -5.25 11.20
N ALA A 39 8.46 -5.73 10.56
CA ALA A 39 8.36 -6.52 9.32
C ALA A 39 7.51 -7.78 9.50
N ARG A 40 7.77 -8.56 10.57
CA ARG A 40 7.03 -9.78 10.90
C ARG A 40 5.57 -9.50 11.20
N ARG A 41 5.27 -8.42 11.94
CA ARG A 41 3.89 -7.98 12.22
C ARG A 41 3.16 -7.61 10.93
N PHE A 42 3.81 -6.87 10.04
CA PHE A 42 3.25 -6.48 8.75
C PHE A 42 2.92 -7.71 7.89
N LEU A 43 3.88 -8.63 7.74
CA LEU A 43 3.70 -9.85 6.98
C LEU A 43 2.61 -10.75 7.57
N LYS A 44 2.58 -10.95 8.89
CA LYS A 44 1.48 -11.70 9.54
C LYS A 44 0.11 -11.11 9.23
N LYS A 45 -0.02 -9.77 9.28
CA LYS A 45 -1.27 -9.07 8.95
C LYS A 45 -1.66 -9.31 7.48
N LEU A 46 -0.69 -9.19 6.56
CA LEU A 46 -0.89 -9.44 5.13
C LEU A 46 -1.36 -10.88 4.87
N MET A 47 -0.65 -11.88 5.40
CA MET A 47 -0.97 -13.29 5.19
C MET A 47 -2.30 -13.69 5.80
N LYS A 48 -2.64 -13.13 6.97
CA LYS A 48 -3.95 -13.38 7.60
C LYS A 48 -5.12 -12.95 6.71
N ARG A 49 -4.95 -11.88 5.93
CA ARG A 49 -6.01 -11.33 5.07
C ARG A 49 -6.04 -11.94 3.67
N TRP A 50 -4.87 -12.21 3.09
CA TRP A 50 -4.74 -12.56 1.67
C TRP A 50 -4.16 -13.97 1.42
N GLY A 51 -3.81 -14.70 2.47
CA GLY A 51 -3.10 -15.97 2.35
C GLY A 51 -1.64 -15.80 1.93
N ASN A 52 -0.99 -16.94 1.62
CA ASN A 52 0.41 -16.93 1.20
C ASN A 52 0.54 -16.46 -0.26
N PRO A 53 1.44 -15.52 -0.57
CA PRO A 53 1.71 -15.12 -1.94
C PRO A 53 2.45 -16.22 -2.69
N ARG A 54 2.23 -16.31 -4.01
CA ARG A 54 3.03 -17.19 -4.88
C ARG A 54 4.50 -16.79 -4.93
N VAL A 55 4.75 -15.48 -5.08
CA VAL A 55 6.09 -14.89 -5.23
C VAL A 55 6.13 -13.55 -4.49
N PRO A 56 6.56 -13.50 -3.23
CA PRO A 56 6.78 -12.23 -2.55
C PRO A 56 7.98 -11.53 -3.18
N VAL A 57 7.80 -10.25 -3.52
CA VAL A 57 8.87 -9.38 -4.01
C VAL A 57 9.13 -8.32 -2.96
N THR A 58 10.39 -8.16 -2.54
CA THR A 58 10.80 -7.14 -1.58
C THR A 58 12.08 -6.44 -2.01
N ASP A 59 12.39 -5.32 -1.38
CA ASP A 59 13.75 -4.78 -1.40
C ASP A 59 14.73 -5.71 -0.65
N LYS A 60 16.03 -5.37 -0.68
CA LYS A 60 17.15 -6.12 -0.11
C LYS A 60 17.24 -6.24 1.43
N PRO A 61 16.48 -5.54 2.31
CA PRO A 61 16.66 -5.67 3.75
C PRO A 61 16.54 -7.11 4.27
N ARG A 62 17.52 -7.54 5.06
CA ARG A 62 17.59 -8.90 5.63
C ARG A 62 16.36 -9.27 6.48
N SER A 63 15.72 -8.28 7.11
CA SER A 63 14.52 -8.44 7.94
C SER A 63 13.36 -9.09 7.19
N TYR A 64 13.21 -8.81 5.89
CA TYR A 64 12.16 -9.43 5.09
C TYR A 64 12.43 -10.90 4.83
N GLY A 65 13.66 -11.25 4.44
CA GLY A 65 14.01 -12.63 4.12
C GLY A 65 13.90 -13.58 5.31
N VAL A 66 14.16 -13.11 6.53
CA VAL A 66 13.91 -13.91 7.74
C VAL A 66 12.42 -14.09 7.96
N ALA A 67 11.64 -13.01 7.97
CA ALA A 67 10.21 -13.07 8.24
C ALA A 67 9.42 -13.84 7.18
N ILE A 68 9.82 -13.77 5.90
CA ILE A 68 9.18 -14.52 4.82
C ILE A 68 9.47 -16.01 4.95
N ARG A 69 10.71 -16.41 5.24
CA ARG A 69 11.05 -17.84 5.47
C ARG A 69 10.27 -18.44 6.64
N GLU A 70 10.07 -17.68 7.72
CA GLU A 70 9.27 -18.13 8.87
C GLU A 70 7.77 -18.24 8.57
N LEU A 71 7.22 -17.28 7.82
CA LEU A 71 5.76 -17.15 7.64
C LEU A 71 5.23 -17.85 6.39
N CYS A 72 6.07 -18.01 5.38
CA CYS A 72 5.74 -18.62 4.10
C CYS A 72 6.89 -19.58 3.68
N PRO A 73 7.06 -20.70 4.40
CA PRO A 73 8.12 -21.66 4.06
C PRO A 73 7.94 -22.18 2.65
N GLY A 74 9.05 -22.33 1.91
CA GLY A 74 9.04 -22.84 0.53
C GLY A 74 8.65 -21.85 -0.56
N VAL A 75 8.32 -20.59 -0.21
CA VAL A 75 7.94 -19.58 -1.21
C VAL A 75 9.15 -19.05 -2.00
N ASP A 76 8.98 -18.82 -3.31
CA ASP A 76 9.98 -18.15 -4.16
C ASP A 76 10.07 -16.66 -3.80
N HIS A 77 10.93 -16.34 -2.83
CA HIS A 77 11.17 -14.96 -2.41
C HIS A 77 12.19 -14.27 -3.32
N ARG A 78 11.72 -13.28 -4.08
CA ARG A 78 12.57 -12.50 -4.99
C ARG A 78 12.96 -11.16 -4.38
N ARG A 79 14.26 -10.87 -4.43
CA ARG A 79 14.85 -9.58 -4.03
C ARG A 79 15.46 -8.92 -5.25
N HIS A 80 14.70 -8.05 -5.91
CA HIS A 80 15.18 -7.37 -7.12
C HIS A 80 14.64 -5.94 -7.19
N LYS A 81 15.55 -4.98 -7.40
CA LYS A 81 15.25 -3.54 -7.40
C LYS A 81 14.14 -3.21 -8.40
N GLY A 82 14.25 -3.69 -9.63
CA GLY A 82 13.24 -3.43 -10.68
C GLY A 82 11.89 -4.12 -10.45
N LEU A 83 11.84 -5.25 -9.73
CA LEU A 83 10.57 -5.94 -9.48
C LEU A 83 9.75 -5.23 -8.38
N ASN A 84 10.39 -4.44 -7.52
CA ASN A 84 9.74 -3.69 -6.45
C ASN A 84 9.17 -2.33 -6.92
N ASN A 85 9.41 -1.93 -8.17
CA ASN A 85 8.97 -0.65 -8.75
C ASN A 85 7.48 -0.35 -8.54
N ARG A 86 6.61 -1.38 -8.54
CA ARG A 86 5.18 -1.23 -8.28
C ARG A 86 4.90 -0.71 -6.85
N CYS A 87 5.58 -1.30 -5.87
CA CYS A 87 5.49 -0.84 -4.48
C CYS A 87 6.08 0.56 -4.33
N GLU A 88 7.25 0.83 -4.92
CA GLU A 88 7.88 2.15 -4.88
C GLU A 88 6.99 3.24 -5.52
N ALA A 89 6.35 2.94 -6.66
CA ALA A 89 5.43 3.85 -7.31
C ALA A 89 4.20 4.17 -6.44
N SER A 90 3.70 3.19 -5.69
CA SER A 90 2.57 3.38 -4.78
C SER A 90 2.85 4.42 -3.69
N HIS A 91 4.11 4.55 -3.24
CA HIS A 91 4.53 5.51 -2.23
C HIS A 91 4.38 6.97 -2.68
N ARG A 92 4.50 7.23 -4.00
CA ARG A 92 4.42 8.59 -4.55
C ARG A 92 3.08 9.26 -4.23
N HIS A 93 1.98 8.49 -4.21
CA HIS A 93 0.67 9.04 -3.91
C HIS A 93 0.57 9.50 -2.46
N THR A 94 1.01 8.64 -1.54
CA THR A 94 1.03 8.93 -0.11
C THR A 94 1.90 10.14 0.17
N ARG A 95 3.09 10.23 -0.43
CA ARG A 95 3.97 11.41 -0.30
C ARG A 95 3.31 12.70 -0.77
N ARG A 96 2.60 12.67 -1.90
CA ARG A 96 1.89 13.85 -2.42
C ARG A 96 0.85 14.34 -1.42
N ARG A 97 0.06 13.42 -0.85
CA ARG A 97 -0.96 13.76 0.15
C ARG A 97 -0.35 14.23 1.47
N GLU A 98 0.66 13.52 1.96
CA GLU A 98 1.45 13.94 3.13
C GLU A 98 1.92 15.38 2.97
N LYS A 99 2.47 15.75 1.80
CA LYS A 99 2.93 17.12 1.54
C LYS A 99 1.78 18.13 1.50
N VAL A 100 0.72 17.85 0.75
CA VAL A 100 -0.43 18.77 0.59
C VAL A 100 -1.17 19.01 1.91
N MET A 101 -1.26 17.99 2.77
CA MET A 101 -1.96 18.06 4.05
C MET A 101 -1.10 18.64 5.20
N GLY A 102 0.13 19.10 4.92
CA GLY A 102 1.02 19.61 5.97
C GLY A 102 1.60 18.54 6.89
N ARG A 103 1.76 17.31 6.38
CA ARG A 103 2.23 16.09 7.08
C ARG A 103 1.26 15.57 8.14
N PHE A 104 1.49 14.33 8.58
CA PHE A 104 0.66 13.71 9.62
C PHE A 104 1.06 14.21 11.01
N ARG A 105 0.07 14.41 11.89
CA ARG A 105 0.29 14.84 13.28
C ARG A 105 0.49 13.66 14.22
N SER A 106 -0.11 12.50 13.92
CA SER A 106 0.03 11.27 14.72
C SER A 106 0.00 10.00 13.86
N ALA A 107 0.55 8.90 14.39
CA ALA A 107 0.51 7.59 13.72
C ALA A 107 -0.93 7.09 13.55
N ARG A 108 -1.80 7.33 14.54
CA ARG A 108 -3.22 6.99 14.47
C ARG A 108 -3.92 7.72 13.33
N GLN A 109 -3.65 9.02 13.17
CA GLN A 109 -4.19 9.80 12.05
C GLN A 109 -3.68 9.27 10.71
N ALA A 110 -2.38 8.97 10.59
CA ALA A 110 -1.82 8.38 9.38
C ALA A 110 -2.48 7.04 9.04
N GLN A 111 -2.70 6.17 10.03
CA GLN A 111 -3.41 4.90 9.85
C GLN A 111 -4.82 5.08 9.31
N ARG A 112 -5.62 5.96 9.93
CA ARG A 112 -7.00 6.23 9.51
C ARG A 112 -7.07 6.84 8.12
N PHE A 113 -6.14 7.75 7.82
CA PHE A 113 -6.05 8.32 6.48
C PHE A 113 -5.74 7.25 5.43
N LEU A 114 -4.70 6.43 5.66
CA LEU A 114 -4.29 5.40 4.72
C LEU A 114 -5.36 4.32 4.53
N SER A 115 -6.12 3.97 5.58
CA SER A 115 -7.18 2.95 5.46
C SER A 115 -8.26 3.34 4.47
N VAL A 116 -8.67 4.60 4.46
CA VAL A 116 -9.66 5.09 3.49
C VAL A 116 -8.98 5.38 2.17
N HIS A 117 -7.88 6.14 2.22
CA HIS A 117 -7.28 6.68 1.01
C HIS A 117 -6.73 5.61 0.07
N ASP A 118 -6.10 4.56 0.58
CA ASP A 118 -5.56 3.48 -0.26
C ASP A 118 -6.68 2.66 -0.93
N GLN A 119 -7.84 2.50 -0.26
CA GLN A 119 -9.01 1.83 -0.82
C GLN A 119 -9.67 2.69 -1.89
N THR A 120 -9.94 3.96 -1.59
CA THR A 120 -10.50 4.91 -2.56
C THR A 120 -9.58 5.08 -3.77
N ALA A 121 -8.26 5.08 -3.56
CA ALA A 121 -7.29 5.19 -4.65
C ALA A 121 -7.40 4.03 -5.65
N ALA A 122 -7.80 2.83 -5.22
CA ALA A 122 -8.01 1.70 -6.13
C ALA A 122 -9.17 1.95 -7.10
N LEU A 123 -10.27 2.55 -6.63
CA LEU A 123 -11.44 2.88 -7.45
C LEU A 123 -11.12 3.93 -8.53
N PHE A 124 -10.40 4.98 -8.14
CA PHE A 124 -10.18 6.16 -9.01
C PHE A 124 -8.90 6.11 -9.87
N ARG A 125 -8.10 5.04 -9.77
CA ARG A 125 -6.81 4.93 -10.47
C ARG A 125 -6.74 3.74 -11.42
N SER A 126 -7.75 3.63 -12.28
CA SER A 126 -7.72 2.77 -13.45
C SER A 126 -6.43 3.02 -14.24
N LYS A 127 -5.75 1.95 -14.67
CA LYS A 127 -4.41 1.99 -15.29
C LYS A 127 -4.43 2.82 -16.59
N ARG A 128 -4.23 4.14 -16.49
CA ARG A 128 -4.29 5.08 -17.64
C ARG A 128 -3.44 4.64 -18.83
N HIS A 129 -2.29 4.02 -18.57
CA HIS A 129 -1.36 3.53 -19.60
C HIS A 129 -1.85 2.28 -20.33
N CYS A 130 -2.87 1.59 -19.82
CA CYS A 130 -3.51 0.44 -20.45
C CYS A 130 -4.83 0.81 -21.16
N LEU A 131 -5.26 2.07 -21.12
CA LEU A 131 -6.57 2.50 -21.58
C LEU A 131 -6.44 3.60 -22.64
N SER A 132 -7.31 3.55 -23.64
CA SER A 132 -7.54 4.69 -24.54
C SER A 132 -8.04 5.90 -23.73
N ALA A 133 -7.93 7.11 -24.30
CA ALA A 133 -8.47 8.30 -23.64
C ALA A 133 -9.99 8.21 -23.40
N ILE A 134 -10.73 7.59 -24.32
CA ILE A 134 -12.17 7.37 -24.22
C ILE A 134 -12.47 6.38 -23.10
N SER A 135 -11.85 5.19 -23.13
CA SER A 135 -12.06 4.16 -22.11
C SER A 135 -11.68 4.64 -20.71
N TYR A 136 -10.64 5.47 -20.60
CA TYR A 136 -10.27 6.07 -19.32
C TYR A 136 -11.31 7.08 -18.80
N ARG A 137 -11.95 7.87 -19.69
CA ARG A 137 -13.05 8.77 -19.30
C ARG A 137 -14.27 7.98 -18.81
N HIS A 138 -14.64 6.90 -19.50
CA HIS A 138 -15.71 6.00 -19.05
C HIS A 138 -15.39 5.38 -17.69
N ALA A 139 -14.21 4.76 -17.54
CA ALA A 139 -13.81 4.16 -16.26
C ALA A 139 -13.79 5.18 -15.11
N ARG A 140 -13.50 6.46 -15.39
CA ARG A 140 -13.61 7.53 -14.39
C ARG A 140 -15.06 7.89 -14.08
N ALA A 141 -15.93 7.98 -15.08
CA ALA A 141 -17.36 8.23 -14.88
C ALA A 141 -17.98 7.11 -14.02
N ASP A 142 -17.70 5.86 -14.36
CA ASP A 142 -18.16 4.69 -13.60
C ASP A 142 -17.67 4.72 -12.15
N ALA A 143 -16.39 5.07 -11.94
CA ALA A 143 -15.83 5.21 -10.60
C ALA A 143 -16.53 6.30 -9.77
N PHE A 144 -16.96 7.41 -10.40
CA PHE A 144 -17.74 8.45 -9.73
C PHE A 144 -19.18 8.02 -9.46
N GLY A 145 -19.82 7.30 -10.38
CA GLY A 145 -21.14 6.71 -10.18
C GLY A 145 -21.14 5.76 -8.98
N LEU A 146 -20.25 4.76 -8.99
CA LEU A 146 -20.08 3.82 -7.88
C LEU A 146 -19.82 4.52 -6.54
N TRP A 147 -19.05 5.60 -6.56
CA TRP A 147 -18.78 6.38 -5.35
C TRP A 147 -20.04 7.07 -4.83
N ALA A 148 -20.82 7.71 -5.72
CA ALA A 148 -22.07 8.36 -5.36
C ALA A 148 -23.05 7.35 -4.73
N ASP A 149 -23.25 6.21 -5.39
CA ASP A 149 -24.13 5.14 -4.92
C ASP A 149 -23.72 4.63 -3.54
N MET A 150 -22.42 4.38 -3.33
CA MET A 150 -21.90 3.95 -2.02
C MET A 150 -22.09 5.02 -0.94
N THR A 151 -21.92 6.30 -1.28
CA THR A 151 -22.10 7.39 -0.31
C THR A 151 -23.57 7.62 0.04
N GLU A 152 -24.49 7.50 -0.91
CA GLU A 152 -25.93 7.55 -0.64
C GLU A 152 -26.36 6.37 0.26
N ALA A 153 -25.94 5.15 -0.08
CA ALA A 153 -26.26 3.97 0.72
C ALA A 153 -25.73 4.01 2.16
N LEU A 154 -24.63 4.75 2.41
CA LEU A 154 -24.09 4.96 3.76
C LEU A 154 -24.76 6.10 4.53
N ALA A 155 -25.48 6.99 3.83
CA ALA A 155 -26.18 8.13 4.40
C ALA A 155 -27.66 7.82 4.73
N ALA A 156 -28.21 6.75 4.15
CA ALA A 156 -29.52 6.18 4.47
C ALA A 156 -29.46 5.32 5.75
#